data_AF-A0A117NJQ3-F1
#
_entry.id   AF-A0A117NJQ3-F1
#
_cell.length_a   1.000
_cell.length_b   1.000
_cell.length_c   1.000
_cell.angle_alpha   90.00
_cell.angle_beta   90.00
_cell.angle_gamma   90.00
#
_symmetry.space_group_name_H-M   'P 1'
#
loop_
_entity.id
_entity.type
_entity.pdbx_description
1 polymer ?
#
loop_
_entity_poly.entity_id
_entity_poly.type
_entity_poly.pdbx_seq_one_letter_code
_entity_poly.pdbx_strand_id
1 'polypeptide(L)'
;MKNLTEHLSQYALYHRDERNILTHYAGIPLIVVAVFALLYWPLFTLAGMVITPALLLFIGSMVFYLRLDLRFGLVMFVFSGISLLLAAKLAALPFGLWLGSSIALFVVGWVLQFIGHYYEGKKPAFVDDLVGLLIGPLFIMAELGFKLGLRKPLQHRIEQIAGKTH
;
A
#
# COMPACT_ATOMS: atom_id res chain seq x y z
N MET A 1 13.44 -15.85 -1.09
CA MET A 1 12.41 -14.81 -0.90
C MET A 1 11.06 -15.43 -1.22
N LYS A 2 10.00 -15.09 -0.48
CA LYS A 2 8.66 -15.54 -0.83
C LYS A 2 8.30 -15.02 -2.22
N ASN A 3 7.57 -15.79 -3.02
CA ASN A 3 7.09 -15.35 -4.34
C ASN A 3 5.78 -14.55 -4.21
N LEU A 4 5.30 -13.97 -5.31
CA LEU A 4 4.06 -13.18 -5.34
C LEU A 4 2.86 -13.92 -4.74
N THR A 5 2.67 -15.19 -5.11
CA THR A 5 1.53 -15.99 -4.65
C THR A 5 1.60 -16.22 -3.15
N GLU A 6 2.79 -16.52 -2.62
CA GLU A 6 3.00 -16.72 -1.17
C GLU A 6 2.74 -15.44 -0.38
N HIS A 7 3.28 -14.30 -0.81
CA HIS A 7 3.03 -13.02 -0.16
C HIS A 7 1.55 -12.65 -0.14
N LEU A 8 0.88 -12.71 -1.29
CA LEU A 8 -0.54 -12.37 -1.38
C LEU A 8 -1.42 -13.36 -0.61
N SER A 9 -1.12 -14.66 -0.66
CA SER A 9 -1.92 -15.66 0.06
C SER A 9 -1.79 -15.50 1.57
N GLN A 10 -0.57 -15.25 2.07
CA GLN A 10 -0.35 -15.01 3.50
C GLN A 10 -1.05 -13.74 3.99
N TYR A 11 -1.00 -12.67 3.20
CA TYR A 11 -1.71 -11.45 3.53
C TYR A 11 -3.24 -11.65 3.50
N ALA A 12 -3.73 -12.41 2.50
CA ALA A 12 -5.14 -12.70 2.35
C ALA A 12 -5.72 -13.52 3.53
N LEU A 13 -4.91 -14.31 4.25
CA LEU A 13 -5.37 -15.00 5.47
C LEU A 13 -5.88 -14.02 6.54
N TYR A 14 -5.49 -12.75 6.49
CA TYR A 14 -5.94 -11.69 7.39
C TYR A 14 -7.01 -10.77 6.78
N HIS A 15 -7.38 -10.97 5.51
CA HIS A 15 -8.24 -10.05 4.76
C HIS A 15 -9.12 -10.82 3.78
N ARG A 16 -10.22 -11.42 4.26
CA ARG A 16 -11.23 -12.09 3.43
C ARG A 16 -12.62 -11.52 3.57
N ASP A 17 -12.92 -10.85 4.68
CA ASP A 17 -14.18 -10.15 4.83
C ASP A 17 -14.25 -8.99 3.81
N GLU A 18 -15.30 -8.94 3.01
CA GLU A 18 -15.45 -7.91 1.98
C GLU A 18 -15.50 -6.49 2.56
N ARG A 19 -16.07 -6.32 3.75
CA ARG A 19 -16.13 -5.02 4.46
C ARG A 19 -14.73 -4.60 4.88
N ASN A 20 -13.92 -5.55 5.34
CA ASN A 20 -12.51 -5.30 5.65
C ASN A 20 -11.75 -4.82 4.40
N ILE A 21 -11.90 -5.53 3.29
CA ILE A 21 -11.25 -5.16 2.02
C ILE A 21 -11.74 -3.79 1.54
N LEU A 22 -13.03 -3.46 1.70
CA LEU A 22 -13.60 -2.17 1.34
C LEU A 22 -13.01 -1.01 2.14
N THR A 23 -12.84 -1.15 3.46
CA THR A 23 -12.18 -0.09 4.23
C THR A 23 -10.70 0.05 3.85
N HIS A 24 -10.04 -1.04 3.48
CA HIS A 24 -8.65 -1.03 3.02
C HIS A 24 -8.46 -0.33 1.67
N TYR A 25 -9.42 -0.46 0.74
CA TYR A 25 -9.41 0.30 -0.52
C TYR A 25 -9.36 1.81 -0.30
N ALA A 26 -9.96 2.31 0.79
CA ALA A 26 -9.90 3.72 1.16
C ALA A 26 -8.69 4.04 2.05
N GLY A 27 -8.44 3.22 3.08
CA GLY A 27 -7.43 3.50 4.10
C GLY A 27 -6.00 3.42 3.59
N ILE A 28 -5.67 2.41 2.76
CA ILE A 28 -4.29 2.23 2.27
C ILE A 28 -3.82 3.42 1.41
N PRO A 29 -4.57 3.91 0.40
CA PRO A 29 -4.14 5.09 -0.35
C PRO A 29 -3.87 6.32 0.52
N LEU A 30 -4.69 6.56 1.55
CA LEU A 30 -4.49 7.66 2.48
C LEU A 30 -3.18 7.50 3.26
N ILE A 31 -2.90 6.29 3.77
CA ILE A 31 -1.65 5.99 4.48
C ILE A 31 -0.45 6.14 3.55
N VAL A 32 -0.50 5.62 2.32
CA VAL A 32 0.63 5.70 1.38
C VAL A 32 0.98 7.14 1.03
N VAL A 33 -0.03 7.98 0.73
CA VAL A 33 0.18 9.42 0.50
C VAL A 33 0.73 10.09 1.75
N ALA A 34 0.17 9.81 2.92
CA ALA A 34 0.61 10.40 4.18
C ALA A 34 2.06 10.05 4.51
N VAL A 35 2.46 8.79 4.35
CA VAL A 35 3.83 8.31 4.59
C VAL A 35 4.80 9.01 3.64
N PHE A 36 4.50 9.08 2.33
CA PHE A 36 5.34 9.83 1.41
C PHE A 36 5.40 11.32 1.75
N ALA A 37 4.30 11.94 2.18
CA ALA A 37 4.26 13.36 2.52
C ALA A 37 5.10 13.65 3.77
N LEU A 38 4.95 12.86 4.83
CA LEU A 38 5.75 12.98 6.07
C LEU A 38 7.25 12.76 5.81
N LEU A 39 7.59 11.94 4.80
CA LEU A 39 8.95 11.65 4.38
C LEU A 39 9.45 12.57 3.25
N TYR A 40 8.74 13.64 2.91
CA TYR A 40 9.11 14.52 1.78
C TYR A 40 10.07 15.66 2.17
N TRP A 41 10.83 15.53 3.26
CA TRP A 41 11.83 16.52 3.64
C TRP A 41 13.16 16.29 2.90
N PRO A 42 13.93 17.35 2.60
CA PRO A 42 15.16 17.24 1.81
C PRO A 42 16.30 16.58 2.61
N LEU A 43 16.99 15.59 2.01
CA LEU A 43 18.24 15.03 2.53
C LEU A 43 19.45 15.78 1.95
N PHE A 44 19.56 15.77 0.63
CA PHE A 44 20.63 16.40 -0.14
C PHE A 44 20.20 16.63 -1.59
N THR A 45 20.97 17.41 -2.34
CA THR A 45 20.74 17.60 -3.79
C THR A 45 21.79 16.82 -4.57
N LEU A 46 21.34 16.04 -5.56
CA LEU A 46 22.21 15.30 -6.46
C LEU A 46 21.78 15.53 -7.91
N ALA A 47 22.71 15.95 -8.77
CA ALA A 47 22.45 16.25 -10.18
C ALA A 47 21.24 17.21 -10.40
N GLY A 48 21.08 18.20 -9.52
CA GLY A 48 19.98 19.17 -9.60
C GLY A 48 18.63 18.69 -9.07
N MET A 49 18.54 17.44 -8.58
CA MET A 49 17.33 16.90 -7.95
C MET A 49 17.47 16.85 -6.42
N VAL A 50 16.43 17.30 -5.71
CA VAL A 50 16.34 17.13 -4.26
C VAL A 50 16.00 15.68 -3.96
N ILE A 51 16.88 15.00 -3.24
CA ILE A 51 16.66 13.65 -2.76
C ILE A 51 15.96 13.72 -1.41
N THR A 52 14.83 13.02 -1.29
CA THR A 52 14.02 12.91 -0.07
C THR A 52 13.94 11.46 0.38
N PRO A 53 13.68 11.17 1.68
CA PRO A 53 13.43 9.80 2.12
C PRO A 53 12.22 9.17 1.41
N ALA A 54 11.21 9.96 1.04
CA ALA A 54 10.07 9.51 0.23
C ALA A 54 10.50 8.97 -1.14
N LEU A 55 11.43 9.64 -1.82
CA LEU A 55 11.97 9.15 -3.10
C LEU A 55 12.74 7.85 -2.93
N LEU A 56 13.55 7.72 -1.87
CA LEU A 56 14.28 6.48 -1.57
C LEU A 56 13.31 5.33 -1.25
N LEU A 57 12.27 5.58 -0.46
CA LEU A 57 11.21 4.61 -0.17
C LEU A 57 10.47 4.21 -1.44
N PHE A 58 10.13 5.17 -2.31
CA PHE A 58 9.52 4.89 -3.60
C PHE A 58 10.40 3.95 -4.44
N ILE A 59 11.68 4.29 -4.66
CA ILE A 59 12.62 3.48 -5.43
C ILE A 59 12.76 2.07 -4.83
N GLY A 60 12.96 1.98 -3.50
CA GLY A 60 13.08 0.70 -2.80
C GLY A 60 11.83 -0.18 -2.95
N SER A 61 10.64 0.42 -2.82
CA SER A 61 9.37 -0.29 -3.02
C SER A 61 9.19 -0.74 -4.47
N MET A 62 9.64 0.04 -5.45
CA MET A 62 9.56 -0.35 -6.87
C MET A 62 10.48 -1.50 -7.21
N VAL A 63 11.71 -1.50 -6.68
CA VAL A 63 12.62 -2.65 -6.80
C VAL A 63 11.98 -3.91 -6.22
N PHE A 64 11.31 -3.79 -5.08
CA PHE A 64 10.59 -4.90 -4.46
C PHE A 64 9.44 -5.41 -5.35
N TYR A 65 8.52 -4.54 -5.79
CA TYR A 65 7.36 -4.98 -6.59
C TYR A 65 7.74 -5.51 -7.97
N LEU A 66 8.70 -4.88 -8.67
CA LEU A 66 9.16 -5.33 -9.99
C LEU A 66 9.86 -6.69 -9.91
N ARG A 67 10.55 -6.99 -8.81
CA ARG A 67 11.13 -8.33 -8.56
C ARG A 67 10.06 -9.39 -8.26
N LEU A 68 8.92 -9.02 -7.68
CA LEU A 68 7.84 -9.96 -7.39
C LEU A 68 7.07 -10.36 -8.65
N ASP A 69 6.68 -9.38 -9.46
CA ASP A 69 5.96 -9.60 -10.72
C ASP A 69 5.98 -8.32 -11.56
N LEU A 70 6.40 -8.42 -12.83
CA LEU A 70 6.53 -7.26 -13.70
C LEU A 70 5.19 -6.51 -13.89
N ARG A 71 4.06 -7.23 -14.04
CA ARG A 71 2.77 -6.60 -14.33
C ARG A 71 2.27 -5.82 -13.12
N PHE A 72 2.30 -6.44 -11.95
CA PHE A 72 1.96 -5.73 -10.71
C PHE A 72 2.98 -4.65 -10.37
N GLY A 73 4.26 -4.86 -10.65
CA GLY A 73 5.29 -3.83 -10.50
C GLY A 73 4.98 -2.56 -11.29
N LEU A 74 4.49 -2.69 -12.54
CA LEU A 74 4.05 -1.54 -13.34
C LEU A 74 2.80 -0.86 -12.77
N VAL A 75 1.81 -1.63 -12.29
CA VAL A 75 0.62 -1.07 -11.63
C VAL A 75 1.01 -0.29 -10.37
N MET A 76 1.88 -0.89 -9.56
CA MET A 76 2.39 -0.27 -8.34
C MET A 76 3.27 0.95 -8.63
N PHE A 77 4.01 0.97 -9.75
CA PHE A 77 4.74 2.15 -10.19
C PHE A 77 3.82 3.34 -10.43
N VAL A 78 2.71 3.12 -11.13
CA VAL A 78 1.71 4.18 -11.37
C VAL A 78 1.07 4.62 -10.06
N PHE A 79 0.58 3.68 -9.25
CA PHE A 79 -0.09 4.00 -7.97
C PHE A 79 0.83 4.74 -6.99
N SER A 80 2.04 4.22 -6.75
CA SER A 80 3.00 4.84 -5.84
C SER A 80 3.55 6.15 -6.42
N GLY A 81 3.69 6.26 -7.75
CA GLY A 81 4.13 7.48 -8.41
C GLY A 81 3.12 8.62 -8.26
N ILE A 82 1.83 8.32 -8.48
CA ILE A 82 0.74 9.27 -8.20
C ILE A 82 0.73 9.66 -6.72
N SER A 83 0.90 8.69 -5.82
CA SER A 83 0.92 8.96 -4.38
C SER A 83 2.09 9.87 -3.99
N LEU A 84 3.27 9.67 -4.58
CA LEU A 84 4.45 10.53 -4.37
C LEU A 84 4.22 11.94 -4.93
N LEU A 85 3.56 12.08 -6.08
CA LEU A 85 3.22 13.39 -6.65
C LEU A 85 2.21 14.14 -5.77
N LEU A 86 1.22 13.46 -5.21
CA LEU A 86 0.28 14.06 -4.25
C LEU A 86 0.99 14.47 -2.96
N ALA A 87 1.89 13.63 -2.45
CA ALA A 87 2.73 13.94 -1.31
C ALA A 87 3.61 15.17 -1.55
N ALA A 88 4.21 15.30 -2.73
CA ALA A 88 5.01 16.46 -3.12
C ALA A 88 4.18 17.76 -3.10
N LYS A 89 2.95 17.72 -3.63
CA LYS A 89 2.02 18.85 -3.58
C LYS A 89 1.65 19.22 -2.14
N LEU A 90 1.42 18.23 -1.29
CA LEU A 90 1.10 18.44 0.12
C LEU A 90 2.28 19.02 0.89
N ALA A 91 3.51 18.58 0.59
CA ALA A 91 4.75 19.07 1.18
C ALA A 91 5.13 20.50 0.75
N ALA A 92 4.57 20.99 -0.36
CA ALA A 92 4.74 22.37 -0.80
C ALA A 92 3.86 23.38 -0.02
N LEU A 93 2.93 22.90 0.83
CA LEU A 93 2.11 23.76 1.67
C LEU A 93 2.90 24.33 2.86
N PRO A 94 2.41 25.41 3.51
CA PRO A 94 2.97 25.89 4.76
C PRO A 94 3.10 24.76 5.80
N PHE A 95 4.17 24.79 6.59
CA PHE A 95 4.56 23.70 7.50
C PHE A 95 3.39 23.13 8.33
N GLY A 96 2.58 24.01 8.94
CA GLY A 96 1.44 23.58 9.75
C GLY A 96 0.36 22.84 8.95
N LEU A 97 0.08 23.27 7.72
CA LEU A 97 -0.88 22.60 6.83
C LEU A 97 -0.33 21.29 6.28
N TRP A 98 0.94 21.26 5.86
CA TRP A 98 1.59 20.03 5.44
C TRP A 98 1.57 18.97 6.54
N LEU A 99 2.09 19.32 7.73
CA LEU A 99 2.21 18.38 8.84
C LEU A 99 0.84 17.95 9.35
N GLY A 100 -0.07 18.91 9.58
CA GLY A 100 -1.42 18.63 10.07
C GLY A 100 -2.22 17.75 9.11
N SER A 101 -2.21 18.05 7.81
CA SER A 101 -2.93 17.26 6.81
C SER A 101 -2.32 15.87 6.62
N SER A 102 -0.99 15.76 6.64
CA SER A 102 -0.31 14.46 6.49
C SER A 102 -0.60 13.54 7.68
N ILE A 103 -0.57 14.07 8.92
CA ILE A 103 -0.95 13.32 10.12
C ILE A 103 -2.43 12.94 10.06
N ALA A 104 -3.32 13.86 9.66
CA ALA A 104 -4.74 13.57 9.54
C ALA A 104 -5.03 12.44 8.54
N LEU A 105 -4.42 12.47 7.36
CA LEU A 105 -4.52 11.39 6.36
C LEU A 105 -4.02 10.06 6.92
N PHE A 106 -2.88 10.07 7.64
CA PHE A 106 -2.32 8.88 8.27
C PHE A 106 -3.28 8.29 9.30
N VAL A 107 -3.77 9.11 10.23
CA VAL A 107 -4.68 8.69 11.31
C VAL A 107 -6.01 8.18 10.73
N VAL A 108 -6.63 8.93 9.82
CA VAL A 108 -7.89 8.52 9.19
C VAL A 108 -7.73 7.21 8.44
N GLY A 109 -6.64 7.06 7.66
CA GLY A 109 -6.37 5.82 6.94
C GLY A 109 -6.21 4.63 7.88
N TRP A 110 -5.54 4.80 9.02
CA TRP A 110 -5.41 3.74 10.04
C TRP A 110 -6.72 3.42 10.74
N VAL A 111 -7.53 4.42 11.07
CA VAL A 111 -8.87 4.20 11.65
C VAL A 111 -9.71 3.33 10.71
N LEU A 112 -9.70 3.61 9.40
CA LEU A 112 -10.40 2.79 8.41
C LEU A 112 -9.87 1.34 8.38
N GLN A 113 -8.55 1.14 8.44
CA GLN A 113 -7.97 -0.21 8.49
C GLN A 113 -8.40 -0.95 9.76
N PHE A 114 -8.37 -0.31 10.93
CA PHE A 114 -8.80 -0.93 12.19
C PHE A 114 -10.29 -1.27 12.21
N ILE A 115 -11.14 -0.43 11.62
CA ILE A 115 -12.57 -0.76 11.42
C ILE A 115 -12.71 -2.02 10.57
N GLY A 116 -11.92 -2.15 9.50
CA GLY A 116 -11.92 -3.36 8.67
C GLY A 116 -11.50 -4.60 9.45
N HIS A 117 -10.42 -4.50 10.21
CA HIS A 117 -9.93 -5.59 11.06
C HIS A 117 -10.89 -5.97 12.18
N TYR A 118 -11.68 -5.02 12.68
CA TYR A 118 -12.76 -5.31 13.61
C TYR A 118 -13.83 -6.22 12.98
N TYR A 119 -14.21 -5.98 11.72
CA TYR A 119 -15.14 -6.86 11.00
C TYR A 119 -14.55 -8.25 10.73
N GLU A 120 -13.27 -8.31 10.36
CA GLU A 120 -12.57 -9.57 10.09
C GLU A 120 -12.33 -10.40 11.36
N GLY A 121 -12.25 -9.77 12.54
CA GLY A 121 -11.90 -10.43 13.79
C GLY A 121 -10.43 -10.86 13.90
N LYS A 122 -9.57 -10.35 13.01
CA LYS A 122 -8.12 -10.62 13.00
C LYS A 122 -7.35 -9.34 13.18
N LYS A 123 -6.22 -9.43 13.89
CA LYS A 123 -5.26 -8.33 13.99
C LYS A 123 -4.69 -7.94 12.62
N PRO A 124 -4.19 -6.72 12.45
CA PRO A 124 -3.48 -6.35 11.24
C PRO A 124 -2.24 -7.20 10.96
N ALA A 125 -2.04 -7.57 9.70
CA ALA A 125 -0.95 -8.46 9.30
C ALA A 125 0.45 -7.90 9.61
N PHE A 126 0.61 -6.57 9.61
CA PHE A 126 1.91 -5.94 9.90
C PHE A 126 2.36 -6.11 11.35
N VAL A 127 1.45 -6.49 12.25
CA VAL A 127 1.80 -6.82 13.64
C VAL A 127 2.71 -8.05 13.69
N ASP A 128 2.56 -8.97 12.74
CA ASP A 128 3.41 -10.17 12.64
C ASP A 128 4.63 -9.97 11.73
N ASP A 129 4.49 -9.21 10.65
CA ASP A 129 5.56 -8.98 9.68
C ASP A 129 5.44 -7.59 9.04
N LEU A 130 6.43 -6.71 9.27
CA LEU A 130 6.46 -5.36 8.70
C LEU A 130 6.41 -5.34 7.17
N VAL A 131 6.83 -6.42 6.49
CA VAL A 131 6.68 -6.55 5.03
C VAL A 131 5.21 -6.48 4.62
N GLY A 132 4.29 -6.84 5.51
CA GLY A 132 2.84 -6.66 5.33
C GLY A 132 2.42 -5.23 4.96
N LEU A 133 3.19 -4.20 5.36
CA LEU A 133 2.94 -2.81 4.97
C LEU A 133 3.17 -2.56 3.47
N LEU A 134 4.12 -3.28 2.85
CA LEU A 134 4.34 -3.25 1.39
C LEU A 134 3.35 -4.17 0.67
N ILE A 135 2.95 -5.28 1.29
CA ILE A 135 2.00 -6.21 0.67
C ILE A 135 0.58 -5.64 0.64
N GLY A 136 0.15 -4.86 1.64
CA GLY A 136 -1.20 -4.27 1.67
C GLY A 136 -1.59 -3.48 0.41
N PRO A 137 -0.81 -2.47 -0.01
CA PRO A 137 -1.03 -1.75 -1.27
C PRO A 137 -1.09 -2.65 -2.50
N LEU A 138 -0.19 -3.62 -2.59
CA LEU A 138 -0.18 -4.59 -3.68
C LEU A 138 -1.43 -5.49 -3.65
N PHE A 139 -1.87 -5.90 -2.47
CA PHE A 139 -3.03 -6.76 -2.26
C PHE A 139 -4.32 -6.09 -2.73
N ILE A 140 -4.57 -4.83 -2.37
CA ILE A 140 -5.78 -4.13 -2.86
C ILE A 140 -5.76 -3.95 -4.37
N MET A 141 -4.59 -3.72 -4.99
CA MET A 141 -4.47 -3.65 -6.45
C MET A 141 -4.70 -5.02 -7.11
N ALA A 142 -4.28 -6.10 -6.47
CA ALA A 142 -4.57 -7.46 -6.92
C ALA A 142 -6.06 -7.78 -6.84
N GLU A 143 -6.71 -7.51 -5.70
CA GLU A 143 -8.16 -7.69 -5.52
C GLU A 143 -8.97 -6.85 -6.53
N LEU A 144 -8.54 -5.61 -6.81
CA LEU A 144 -9.17 -4.79 -7.85
C LEU A 144 -9.02 -5.43 -9.24
N GLY A 145 -7.82 -5.91 -9.56
CA GLY A 145 -7.57 -6.65 -10.80
C GLY A 145 -8.45 -7.89 -10.91
N PHE A 146 -8.63 -8.64 -9.82
CA PHE A 146 -9.48 -9.82 -9.78
C PHE A 146 -10.95 -9.49 -10.03
N LYS A 147 -11.46 -8.39 -9.44
CA LYS A 147 -12.81 -7.85 -9.70
C LYS A 147 -13.01 -7.44 -11.16
N LEU A 148 -11.96 -6.92 -11.80
CA LEU A 148 -11.94 -6.59 -13.23
C LEU A 148 -11.74 -7.81 -14.15
N GLY A 149 -11.70 -9.03 -13.60
CA GLY A 149 -11.53 -10.26 -14.39
C GLY A 149 -10.08 -10.58 -14.77
N LEU A 150 -9.10 -9.81 -14.28
CA LEU A 150 -7.68 -10.01 -14.57
C LEU A 150 -7.07 -11.05 -13.62
N ARG A 151 -5.94 -11.64 -14.04
CA ARG A 151 -5.09 -12.51 -13.18
C ARG A 151 -5.84 -13.67 -12.49
N LYS A 152 -6.92 -14.19 -13.08
CA LYS A 152 -7.71 -15.31 -12.53
C LYS A 152 -6.91 -16.54 -12.07
N PRO A 153 -5.84 -16.99 -12.78
CA PRO A 153 -5.03 -18.10 -12.28
C PRO A 153 -4.34 -17.82 -10.94
N LEU A 154 -3.96 -16.56 -10.69
CA LEU A 154 -3.39 -16.14 -9.41
C LEU A 154 -4.48 -16.07 -8.33
N GLN A 155 -5.63 -15.47 -8.66
CA GLN A 155 -6.80 -15.44 -7.77
C GLN A 155 -7.15 -16.84 -7.28
N HIS A 156 -7.27 -17.80 -8.21
CA HIS A 156 -7.64 -19.17 -7.86
C HIS A 156 -6.64 -19.84 -6.92
N ARG A 157 -5.33 -19.66 -7.14
CA ARG A 157 -4.29 -20.17 -6.23
C ARG A 157 -4.38 -19.56 -4.83
N ILE A 158 -4.65 -18.25 -4.76
CA ILE A 158 -4.85 -17.52 -3.52
C ILE A 158 -6.10 -18.03 -2.78
N GLU A 159 -7.19 -18.31 -3.49
CA GLU A 159 -8.43 -18.87 -2.93
C GLU A 159 -8.27 -20.31 -2.43
N GLN A 160 -7.46 -21.13 -3.10
CA GLN A 160 -7.14 -22.49 -2.63
C GLN A 160 -6.42 -22.50 -1.27
N ILE A 161 -5.69 -21.43 -0.94
CA ILE A 161 -4.91 -21.33 0.30
C ILE A 161 -5.70 -20.61 1.40
N ALA A 162 -6.30 -19.47 1.06
CA ALA A 162 -6.89 -18.55 2.05
C ALA A 162 -8.41 -18.42 1.93
N GLY A 163 -9.07 -19.28 1.14
CA GLY A 163 -10.52 -19.23 0.90
C GLY A 163 -10.94 -18.08 -0.02
N LYS A 164 -12.22 -18.07 -0.38
CA LYS A 164 -12.84 -16.95 -1.11
C LYS A 164 -13.09 -15.78 -0.17
N THR A 165 -13.18 -14.58 -0.75
CA THR A 165 -13.75 -13.42 -0.06
C THR A 165 -15.21 -13.71 0.31
N HIS A 166 -15.66 -13.19 1.45
CA HIS A 166 -16.99 -13.45 2.00
C HIS A 166 -17.55 -12.24 2.74
#